data_AF-A0A7K1LFF5-F1
#
_entry.id   AF-A0A7K1LFF5-F1
#
_cell.length_a   1.000
_cell.length_b   1.000
_cell.length_c   1.000
_cell.angle_alpha   90.00
_cell.angle_beta   90.00
_cell.angle_gamma   90.00
#
_symmetry.space_group_name_H-M   'P 1'
#
loop_
_entity.id
_entity.type
_entity.pdbx_description
1 polymer ?
#
loop_
_entity_poly.entity_id
_entity_poly.type
_entity_poly.pdbx_seq_one_letter_code
_entity_poly.pdbx_strand_id
1 'polypeptide(L)'
;MPRDPWKTFAHRLRHERLAAGINQATLADAISEHLDHQLDGSTVSRIESGRRAVRLDEAVVAAEQLGVPLAALLEEVDTLQERIDKQRDELIQAREAVVAYEEQLHRARASVIAIEKAIAELESSRPTPIY
;
A
#
# COMPACT_ATOMS: atom_id res chain seq x y z
N MET A 1 -0.17 10.64 7.54
CA MET A 1 -1.44 10.11 8.09
C MET A 1 -1.24 9.87 9.59
N PRO A 2 -2.27 10.00 10.44
CA PRO A 2 -2.16 9.61 11.84
C PRO A 2 -1.83 8.11 11.92
N ARG A 3 -0.84 7.78 12.74
CA ARG A 3 -0.41 6.40 13.03
C ARG A 3 -1.59 5.63 13.61
N ASP A 4 -1.86 4.44 13.08
CA ASP A 4 -2.76 3.48 13.72
C ASP A 4 -1.90 2.41 14.41
N PRO A 5 -1.63 2.56 15.73
CA PRO A 5 -0.77 1.63 16.47
C PRO A 5 -1.28 0.18 16.40
N TRP A 6 -2.59 -0.02 16.22
CA TRP A 6 -3.19 -1.35 16.13
C TRP A 6 -2.89 -2.01 14.80
N LYS A 7 -2.87 -1.24 13.72
CA LYS A 7 -2.47 -1.75 12.41
C LYS A 7 -0.98 -2.11 12.38
N THR A 8 -0.11 -1.26 12.94
CA THR A 8 1.33 -1.56 13.04
C THR A 8 1.56 -2.80 13.88
N PHE A 9 0.92 -2.89 15.05
CA PHE A 9 1.01 -4.05 15.93
C PHE A 9 0.58 -5.35 15.22
N ALA A 10 -0.60 -5.36 14.61
CA ALA A 10 -1.12 -6.54 13.92
C ALA A 10 -0.18 -7.02 12.80
N HIS A 11 0.39 -6.08 12.05
CA HIS A 11 1.34 -6.39 10.99
C HIS A 11 2.65 -6.97 11.53
N ARG A 12 3.24 -6.31 12.53
CA ARG A 12 4.50 -6.74 13.15
C ARG A 12 4.35 -8.07 13.88
N LEU A 13 3.24 -8.28 14.59
CA LEU A 13 2.93 -9.56 15.24
C LEU A 13 2.94 -10.70 14.23
N ARG A 14 2.26 -10.51 13.08
CA ARG A 14 2.26 -11.51 12.00
C ARG A 14 3.66 -11.74 11.43
N HIS A 15 4.41 -10.67 11.19
CA HIS A 15 5.77 -10.75 10.66
C HIS A 15 6.69 -11.54 11.58
N GLU A 16 6.77 -11.16 12.86
CA GLU A 16 7.61 -11.83 13.85
C GLU A 16 7.17 -13.28 14.09
N ARG A 17 5.85 -13.56 14.09
CA ARG A 17 5.35 -14.94 14.17
C ARG A 17 5.82 -15.80 12.99
N LEU A 18 5.75 -15.26 11.77
CA LEU A 18 6.23 -15.98 10.58
C LEU A 18 7.75 -16.14 10.59
N ALA A 19 8.50 -15.14 11.05
CA ALA A 19 9.95 -15.21 11.21
C ALA A 19 10.36 -16.27 12.25
N ALA A 20 9.57 -16.43 13.32
CA ALA A 20 9.73 -17.49 14.32
C ALA A 20 9.31 -18.89 13.82
N GLY A 21 8.71 -18.99 12.62
CA GLY A 21 8.30 -20.26 12.03
C GLY A 21 7.10 -20.94 12.70
N ILE A 22 6.36 -20.23 13.55
CA ILE A 22 5.20 -20.78 14.27
C ILE A 22 3.88 -20.37 13.61
N ASN A 23 2.88 -21.23 13.71
CA ASN A 23 1.54 -20.94 13.20
C ASN A 23 0.68 -20.19 14.24
N GLN A 24 -0.51 -19.75 13.84
CA GLN A 24 -1.41 -18.96 14.70
C GLN A 24 -1.90 -19.74 15.93
N ALA A 25 -2.14 -21.05 15.81
CA ALA A 25 -2.57 -21.88 16.92
C ALA A 25 -1.46 -22.04 17.96
N THR A 26 -0.23 -22.32 17.51
CA THR A 26 0.94 -22.40 18.40
C THR A 26 1.17 -21.11 19.19
N LEU A 27 1.02 -19.95 18.55
CA LEU A 27 1.11 -18.68 19.26
C LEU A 27 -0.05 -18.51 20.27
N ALA A 28 -1.27 -18.89 19.89
CA ALA A 28 -2.43 -18.80 20.77
C ALA A 28 -2.29 -19.68 22.02
N ASP A 29 -1.78 -20.91 21.84
CA ASP A 29 -1.51 -21.85 22.92
C ASP A 29 -0.45 -21.27 23.88
N ALA A 30 0.67 -20.78 23.34
CA ALA A 30 1.76 -20.20 24.12
C ALA A 30 1.32 -18.96 24.93
N ILE A 31 0.45 -18.11 24.36
CA ILE A 31 -0.11 -16.96 25.09
C ILE A 31 -1.07 -17.44 26.18
N SER A 32 -1.92 -18.43 25.87
CA SER A 32 -2.90 -18.97 26.82
C SER A 32 -2.27 -19.63 28.04
N GLU A 33 -1.06 -20.20 27.91
CA GLU A 33 -0.33 -20.78 29.04
C GLU A 33 0.05 -19.75 30.12
N HIS A 34 0.08 -18.46 29.76
CA HIS A 34 0.51 -17.37 30.64
C HIS A 34 -0.64 -16.42 31.05
N LEU A 35 -1.86 -16.67 30.58
CA LEU A 35 -3.04 -15.86 30.86
C LEU A 35 -4.16 -16.68 31.51
N ASP A 36 -5.00 -16.02 32.29
CA ASP A 36 -6.18 -16.64 32.92
C ASP A 36 -7.33 -16.93 31.93
N HIS A 37 -7.14 -16.63 30.63
CA HIS A 37 -8.12 -16.86 29.58
C HIS A 37 -7.50 -17.53 28.37
N GLN A 38 -8.31 -18.34 27.68
CA GLN A 38 -7.89 -19.04 26.47
C GLN A 38 -8.00 -18.14 25.25
N LEU A 39 -6.95 -18.20 24.43
CA LEU A 39 -6.91 -17.69 23.07
C LEU A 39 -6.86 -18.89 22.12
N ASP A 40 -7.67 -18.83 21.07
CA ASP A 40 -7.60 -19.78 19.97
C ASP A 40 -6.88 -19.16 18.76
N GLY A 41 -6.46 -20.01 17.82
CA GLY A 41 -5.84 -19.55 16.58
C GLY A 41 -6.73 -18.58 15.78
N SER A 42 -8.05 -18.69 15.90
CA SER A 42 -9.00 -17.77 15.26
C SER A 42 -8.93 -16.35 15.86
N THR A 43 -8.68 -16.23 17.16
CA THR A 43 -8.49 -14.95 17.84
C THR A 43 -7.19 -14.30 17.41
N VAL A 44 -6.09 -15.06 17.33
CA VAL A 44 -4.83 -14.56 16.76
C VAL A 44 -5.03 -14.09 15.33
N SER A 45 -5.74 -14.86 14.50
CA SER A 45 -6.07 -14.46 13.12
C SER A 45 -6.89 -13.15 13.03
N ARG A 46 -7.83 -12.95 13.96
CA ARG A 46 -8.60 -11.69 14.05
C ARG A 46 -7.75 -10.51 14.52
N ILE A 47 -6.78 -10.73 15.41
CA ILE A 47 -5.81 -9.71 15.82
C ILE A 47 -4.93 -9.33 14.62
N GLU A 48 -4.32 -10.31 13.94
CA GLU A 48 -3.44 -10.07 12.78
C GLU A 48 -4.14 -9.39 11.60
N SER A 49 -5.45 -9.61 11.44
CA SER A 49 -6.26 -8.95 10.40
C SER A 49 -6.83 -7.60 10.83
N GLY A 50 -6.57 -7.14 12.06
CA GLY A 50 -7.10 -5.88 12.61
C GLY A 50 -8.60 -5.91 12.91
N ARG A 51 -9.24 -7.09 12.87
CA ARG A 51 -10.67 -7.26 13.18
C ARG A 51 -10.95 -7.32 14.69
N ARG A 52 -9.92 -7.47 15.51
CA ARG A 52 -9.98 -7.46 16.97
C ARG A 52 -8.77 -6.71 17.52
N ALA A 53 -9.00 -5.79 18.47
CA ALA A 53 -7.91 -5.17 19.21
C ALA A 53 -7.23 -6.20 20.14
N VAL A 54 -5.90 -6.11 20.24
CA VAL A 54 -5.14 -6.88 21.22
C VAL A 54 -5.24 -6.21 22.59
N ARG A 55 -5.32 -6.99 23.66
CA ARG A 55 -5.18 -6.47 25.02
C ARG A 55 -3.70 -6.30 25.37
N LEU A 56 -3.37 -5.43 26.32
CA LEU A 56 -1.97 -5.15 26.67
C LEU A 56 -1.26 -6.38 27.25
N ASP A 57 -1.94 -7.15 28.10
CA ASP A 57 -1.48 -8.43 28.65
C ASP A 57 -1.15 -9.43 27.53
N GLU A 58 -2.08 -9.61 26.58
CA GLU A 58 -1.89 -10.46 25.38
C GLU A 58 -0.68 -10.00 24.55
N ALA A 59 -0.52 -8.69 24.36
CA ALA A 59 0.56 -8.13 23.57
C ALA A 59 1.94 -8.32 24.22
N VAL A 60 2.03 -8.15 25.55
CA VAL A 60 3.26 -8.38 26.31
C VAL A 60 3.68 -9.84 26.22
N VAL A 61 2.76 -10.77 26.50
CA VAL A 61 3.06 -12.20 26.44
C VAL A 61 3.42 -12.63 25.02
N ALA A 62 2.70 -12.12 24.00
CA ALA A 62 3.04 -12.43 22.61
C ALA A 62 4.47 -11.97 22.25
N ALA A 63 4.88 -10.79 22.71
CA ALA A 63 6.23 -10.28 22.46
C ALA A 63 7.30 -11.16 23.15
N GLU A 64 7.06 -11.57 24.39
CA GLU A 64 7.93 -12.50 25.14
C GLU A 64 8.06 -13.85 24.43
N GLN A 65 6.94 -14.44 23.99
CA GLN A 65 6.94 -15.72 23.27
C GLN A 65 7.65 -15.65 21.92
N LEU A 66 7.61 -14.49 21.26
CA LEU A 66 8.32 -14.25 20.00
C LEU A 66 9.77 -13.82 20.22
N GLY A 67 10.22 -13.64 21.47
CA GLY A 67 11.59 -13.24 21.79
C GLY A 67 11.95 -11.83 21.34
N VAL A 68 10.96 -10.93 21.20
CA VAL A 68 11.15 -9.54 20.75
C VAL A 68 10.66 -8.55 21.82
N PRO A 69 11.27 -7.37 21.96
CA PRO A 69 10.72 -6.31 22.81
C PRO A 69 9.33 -5.89 22.32
N LEU A 70 8.39 -5.60 23.23
CA LEU A 70 7.05 -5.10 22.86
C LEU A 70 7.13 -3.85 21.97
N ALA A 71 8.12 -2.98 22.20
CA ALA A 71 8.36 -1.80 21.37
C ALA A 71 8.61 -2.17 19.88
N ALA A 72 9.26 -3.30 19.60
CA ALA A 72 9.52 -3.76 18.24
C ALA A 72 8.26 -4.20 17.49
N LEU A 73 7.18 -4.53 18.20
CA LEU A 73 5.85 -4.77 17.63
C LEU A 73 5.11 -3.47 17.32
N LEU A 74 5.51 -2.36 17.95
CA LEU A 74 4.91 -1.06 17.73
C LEU A 74 5.70 -0.22 16.72
N GLU A 75 6.98 -0.52 16.50
CA GLU A 75 7.83 0.16 15.52
C GLU A 75 7.45 -0.18 14.08
N GLU A 76 7.25 0.86 13.26
CA GLU A 76 7.26 0.73 11.81
C GLU A 76 8.71 0.52 11.38
N VAL A 77 9.09 -0.74 11.21
CA VAL A 77 10.20 -1.07 10.33
C VAL A 77 9.59 -1.09 8.95
N ASP A 78 9.90 -0.10 8.10
CA ASP A 78 9.61 -0.14 6.66
C ASP A 78 10.18 -1.47 6.13
N THR A 79 9.35 -2.50 6.04
CA THR A 79 9.86 -3.80 5.59
C THR A 79 10.24 -3.63 4.12
N LEU A 80 11.30 -4.31 3.69
CA LEU A 80 11.72 -4.27 2.29
C LEU A 80 10.54 -4.63 1.37
N GLN A 81 9.66 -5.53 1.81
CA GLN A 81 8.46 -5.94 1.08
C GLN A 81 7.43 -4.81 0.96
N GLU A 82 7.12 -4.10 2.04
CA GLU A 82 6.20 -2.93 1.99
C GLU A 82 6.76 -1.82 1.10
N ARG A 83 8.07 -1.59 1.14
CA ARG A 83 8.74 -0.65 0.22
C ARG A 83 8.62 -1.10 -1.23
N ILE A 84 8.81 -2.39 -1.49
CA ILE A 84 8.65 -2.99 -2.83
C ILE A 84 7.21 -2.81 -3.32
N ASP A 85 6.21 -3.08 -2.48
CA ASP A 85 4.81 -3.00 -2.86
C ASP A 85 4.39 -1.54 -3.10
N LYS A 86 4.84 -0.61 -2.26
CA LYS A 86 4.66 0.83 -2.51
C LYS A 86 5.27 1.28 -3.84
N GLN A 87 6.49 0.83 -4.15
CA GLN A 87 7.15 1.15 -5.41
C GLN A 87 6.42 0.53 -6.63
N ARG A 88 5.80 -0.64 -6.47
CA ARG A 88 4.97 -1.25 -7.52
C ARG A 88 3.72 -0.44 -7.80
N ASP A 89 3.04 0.03 -6.76
CA ASP A 89 1.85 0.87 -6.90
C ASP A 89 2.19 2.20 -7.59
N GLU A 90 3.29 2.84 -7.18
CA GLU A 90 3.81 4.06 -7.83
C GLU A 90 4.15 3.81 -9.32
N LEU A 91 4.74 2.66 -9.64
CA LEU A 91 5.06 2.27 -11.03
C LEU A 91 3.80 2.08 -11.88
N ILE A 92 2.74 1.49 -11.33
CA ILE A 92 1.46 1.31 -12.04
C ILE A 92 0.86 2.68 -12.38
N GLN A 93 0.77 3.58 -11.39
CA GLN A 93 0.24 4.92 -11.59
C GLN A 93 1.05 5.72 -12.62
N ALA A 94 2.38 5.63 -12.57
CA ALA A 94 3.25 6.29 -13.53
C ALA A 94 3.01 5.78 -14.96
N ARG A 95 2.79 4.47 -15.14
CA ARG A 95 2.48 3.88 -16.46
C ARG A 95 1.14 4.36 -17.01
N GLU A 96 0.11 4.40 -16.18
CA GLU A 96 -1.20 4.92 -16.58
C GLU A 96 -1.11 6.39 -16.98
N ALA A 97 -0.35 7.19 -16.24
CA ALA A 97 -0.11 8.59 -16.58
C ALA A 97 0.61 8.74 -17.93
N VAL A 98 1.61 7.91 -18.23
CA VAL A 98 2.31 7.92 -19.52
C VAL A 98 1.34 7.69 -20.68
N VAL A 99 0.48 6.68 -20.58
CA VAL A 99 -0.53 6.38 -21.62
C VAL A 99 -1.47 7.58 -21.82
N ALA A 100 -1.96 8.19 -20.73
CA ALA A 100 -2.82 9.36 -20.81
C ALA A 100 -2.12 10.55 -21.50
N TYR A 101 -0.84 10.80 -21.18
CA TYR A 101 -0.06 11.86 -21.82
C TYR A 101 0.22 11.59 -23.30
N GLU A 102 0.45 10.33 -23.69
CA GLU A 102 0.61 9.94 -25.10
C GLU A 102 -0.65 10.22 -25.92
N GLU A 103 -1.83 9.89 -25.37
CA GLU A 103 -3.11 10.23 -26.01
C GLU A 103 -3.28 11.75 -26.15
N GLN A 104 -2.96 12.51 -25.09
CA GLN A 104 -3.05 13.96 -25.11
C GLN A 104 -2.11 14.57 -26.16
N LEU A 105 -0.88 14.05 -26.27
CA LEU A 105 0.09 14.45 -27.28
C LEU A 105 -0.43 14.13 -28.70
N HIS A 106 -1.03 12.96 -28.90
CA HIS A 106 -1.61 12.58 -30.18
C HIS A 106 -2.73 13.53 -30.60
N ARG A 107 -3.66 13.86 -29.68
CA ARG A 107 -4.73 14.83 -29.92
C ARG A 107 -4.20 16.23 -30.21
N ALA A 108 -3.21 16.69 -29.45
CA ALA A 108 -2.59 17.98 -29.67
C ALA A 108 -1.95 18.08 -31.06
N ARG A 109 -1.22 17.04 -31.49
CA ARG A 109 -0.62 16.96 -32.84
C ARG A 109 -1.69 16.99 -33.94
N ALA A 110 -2.77 16.22 -33.78
CA ALA A 110 -3.87 16.24 -34.75
C ALA A 110 -4.51 17.63 -34.85
N SER A 111 -4.67 18.33 -33.72
CA SER A 111 -5.18 19.71 -33.71
C SER A 111 -4.24 20.68 -34.43
N VAL A 112 -2.93 20.57 -34.24
CA VAL A 112 -1.94 21.42 -34.95
C VAL A 112 -2.07 21.24 -36.46
N ILE A 113 -2.09 19.99 -36.94
CA ILE A 113 -2.25 19.68 -38.38
C ILE A 113 -3.56 20.26 -38.93
N ALA A 114 -4.66 20.14 -38.18
CA ALA A 114 -5.95 20.68 -38.60
C ALA A 114 -5.93 22.22 -38.70
N ILE A 115 -5.30 22.90 -37.75
CA ILE A 115 -5.14 24.35 -37.75
C ILE A 115 -4.26 24.80 -38.92
N GLU A 116 -3.12 24.14 -39.16
CA GLU A 116 -2.24 24.42 -40.29
C GLU A 116 -2.99 24.33 -41.63
N LYS A 117 -3.80 23.29 -41.79
CA LYS A 117 -4.63 23.11 -42.98
C LYS A 117 -5.66 24.24 -43.14
N ALA A 118 -6.35 24.61 -42.06
CA ALA A 118 -7.32 25.69 -42.07
C ALA A 118 -6.70 27.05 -42.42
N ILE A 119 -5.48 27.32 -41.92
CA ILE A 119 -4.71 28.53 -42.27
C ILE A 119 -4.42 28.54 -43.79
N ALA A 120 -3.91 27.44 -44.35
CA ALA A 120 -3.61 27.35 -45.78
C ALA A 120 -4.86 27.53 -46.67
N GLU A 121 -6.01 26.99 -46.25
CA GLU A 121 -7.30 27.18 -46.95
C GLU A 121 -7.75 28.65 -46.93
N LEU A 122 -7.59 29.34 -45.79
CA LEU A 122 -7.90 30.76 -45.67
C LEU A 122 -6.95 31.64 -46.48
N GLU A 123 -5.66 31.31 -46.49
CA GLU A 123 -4.66 32.03 -47.29
C GLU A 123 -4.90 31.88 -48.79
N SER A 124 -5.26 30.69 -49.26
CA SER A 124 -5.59 30.45 -50.68
C SER A 124 -6.91 31.10 -51.12
N SER A 125 -7.85 31.32 -50.19
CA SER A 125 -9.13 31.98 -50.44
C SER A 125 -9.06 33.51 -50.39
N ARG A 126 -7.89 34.09 -50.10
CA ARG A 126 -7.71 35.53 -49.95
C ARG A 126 -7.70 36.19 -51.34
N PRO A 127 -8.66 37.06 -51.68
CA PRO A 127 -8.69 37.71 -52.98
C PRO A 127 -7.49 38.65 -53.14
N THR A 128 -6.86 38.64 -54.31
CA THR A 128 -5.78 39.56 -54.67
C THR A 128 -6.31 40.99 -54.63
N PRO A 129 -5.63 41.93 -53.94
CA PRO A 129 -6.06 43.32 -53.93
C PRO A 129 -5.90 43.89 -55.34
N ILE A 130 -7.03 44.27 -55.95
CA ILE A 130 -7.06 45.05 -57.19
C ILE A 130 -6.72 46.49 -56.78
N TYR A 131 -5.49 46.91 -57.08
CA TYR A 131 -5.06 48.31 -57.00
C TYR A 131 -5.42 49.07 -58.28
#